data_AF-A0A497E8S6-F1
#
_entry.id   AF-A0A497E8S6-F1
#
_cell.length_a   1.000
_cell.length_b   1.000
_cell.length_c   1.000
_cell.angle_alpha   90.00
_cell.angle_beta   90.00
_cell.angle_gamma   90.00
#
_symmetry.space_group_name_H-M   'P 1'
#
loop_
_entity.id
_entity.type
_entity.pdbx_description
1 polymer ?
#
loop_
_entity_poly.entity_id
_entity_poly.type
_entity_poly.pdbx_seq_one_letter_code
_entity_poly.pdbx_strand_id
1 'polypeptide(L)'
;FLAAGVLAFKGVFHGEPIIKETNRWRIYLILLTVIVYLAATIPSNTNLGVRHMMPIVPLLYILTSIGVKESRRSLWAPWVLIAVLAVESLMLTPIWMSATNMWWLGDKNITKHWFGAGNLEFRQNFIELERQLSSRGIRHIGVLYLAIEAEIVQVYIPDAWMVTAEKSILPGWYVVNTITEQLVPAFEKAAPESLNGHSAYLAIAANNRPLWDAIRKGRDYGYIAGTFHLYRVCVEDG
;
A
#
# COMPACT_ATOMS: atom_id res chain seq x y z
N PHE A 1 -3.80 -1.88 -14.96
CA PHE A 1 -5.04 -1.06 -15.10
C PHE A 1 -5.15 -0.27 -16.42
N LEU A 2 -4.17 0.55 -16.81
CA LEU A 2 -4.22 1.34 -18.07
C LEU A 2 -4.31 0.48 -19.34
N ALA A 3 -3.60 -0.65 -19.42
CA ALA A 3 -3.68 -1.57 -20.56
C ALA A 3 -5.08 -2.19 -20.75
N ALA A 4 -5.77 -2.51 -19.66
CA ALA A 4 -7.16 -2.99 -19.70
C ALA A 4 -8.12 -1.89 -20.16
N GLY A 5 -7.89 -0.65 -19.71
CA GLY A 5 -8.61 0.54 -20.19
C GLY A 5 -8.39 0.81 -21.68
N VAL A 6 -7.16 0.68 -22.19
CA VAL A 6 -6.81 0.90 -23.60
C VAL A 6 -7.39 -0.20 -24.51
N LEU A 7 -7.39 -1.47 -24.06
CA LEU A 7 -8.02 -2.57 -24.78
C LEU A 7 -9.55 -2.45 -24.81
N ALA A 8 -10.18 -2.04 -23.71
CA ALA A 8 -11.60 -1.72 -23.67
C ALA A 8 -11.94 -0.55 -24.60
N PHE A 9 -11.09 0.48 -24.65
CA PHE A 9 -11.29 1.65 -25.51
C PHE A 9 -11.15 1.31 -27.00
N LYS A 10 -10.13 0.54 -27.40
CA LYS A 10 -9.96 0.14 -28.81
C LYS A 10 -11.07 -0.81 -29.30
N GLY A 11 -11.55 -1.73 -28.46
CA GLY A 11 -12.65 -2.63 -28.82
C GLY A 11 -13.98 -1.89 -29.02
N VAL A 12 -14.31 -0.96 -28.13
CA VAL A 12 -15.56 -0.19 -28.16
C VAL A 12 -15.61 0.84 -29.30
N PHE A 13 -14.46 1.44 -29.65
CA PHE A 13 -14.42 2.57 -30.61
C PHE A 13 -13.93 2.22 -32.03
N HIS A 14 -13.33 1.05 -32.28
CA HIS A 14 -12.82 0.68 -33.62
C HIS A 14 -13.39 -0.62 -34.19
N GLY A 15 -14.33 -1.28 -33.49
CA GLY A 15 -15.10 -2.40 -34.06
C GLY A 15 -16.25 -1.89 -34.93
N GLU A 16 -16.49 -2.55 -36.07
CA GLU A 16 -17.69 -2.34 -36.89
C GLU A 16 -18.99 -2.29 -36.05
N PRO A 17 -20.05 -1.58 -36.51
CA PRO A 17 -21.26 -1.32 -35.73
C PRO A 17 -22.12 -2.58 -35.56
N ILE A 18 -21.65 -3.51 -34.72
CA ILE A 18 -22.34 -4.77 -34.39
C ILE A 18 -22.91 -4.69 -32.95
N ILE A 19 -22.62 -3.63 -32.20
CA ILE A 19 -23.40 -3.32 -31.00
C ILE A 19 -24.72 -2.71 -31.50
N LYS A 20 -25.82 -3.48 -31.42
CA LYS A 20 -27.18 -2.94 -31.62
C LYS A 20 -27.27 -1.62 -30.86
N GLU A 21 -27.72 -0.56 -31.52
CA GLU A 21 -27.78 0.81 -31.01
C GLU A 21 -28.36 0.89 -29.58
N THR A 22 -29.29 -0.03 -29.27
CA THR A 22 -29.95 -0.25 -27.98
C THR A 22 -29.04 -0.62 -26.81
N ASN A 23 -27.77 -1.00 -27.01
CA ASN A 23 -26.82 -1.35 -25.94
C ASN A 23 -25.68 -0.34 -25.74
N ARG A 24 -25.45 0.59 -26.67
CA ARG A 24 -24.33 1.55 -26.58
C ARG A 24 -24.49 2.52 -25.41
N TRP A 25 -25.71 3.00 -25.17
CA TRP A 25 -26.00 3.89 -24.05
C TRP A 25 -25.70 3.26 -22.68
N ARG A 26 -25.87 1.94 -22.52
CA ARG A 26 -25.55 1.22 -21.28
C ARG A 26 -24.04 1.23 -21.00
N ILE A 27 -23.23 1.03 -22.04
CA ILE A 27 -21.76 1.10 -21.93
C ILE A 27 -21.34 2.52 -21.56
N TYR A 28 -21.91 3.53 -22.20
CA TYR A 28 -21.63 4.93 -21.87
C TYR A 28 -22.03 5.28 -20.43
N LEU A 29 -23.17 4.78 -19.93
CA LEU A 29 -23.54 4.98 -18.54
C LEU A 29 -22.54 4.34 -17.58
N ILE A 30 -22.11 3.10 -17.82
CA ILE A 30 -21.10 2.44 -16.97
C ILE A 30 -19.79 3.23 -17.01
N LEU A 31 -19.34 3.66 -18.19
CA LEU A 31 -18.13 4.46 -18.35
C LEU A 31 -18.25 5.81 -17.64
N LEU A 32 -19.40 6.48 -17.75
CA LEU A 32 -19.69 7.72 -17.04
C LEU A 32 -19.66 7.50 -15.52
N THR A 33 -20.26 6.43 -15.01
CA THR A 33 -20.20 6.08 -13.59
C THR A 33 -18.76 5.87 -13.13
N VAL A 34 -17.95 5.12 -13.90
CA VAL A 34 -16.51 4.92 -13.62
C VAL A 34 -15.78 6.26 -13.57
N ILE A 35 -15.99 7.13 -14.56
CA ILE A 35 -15.32 8.44 -14.64
C ILE A 35 -15.74 9.36 -13.50
N VAL A 36 -17.05 9.51 -13.25
CA VAL A 36 -17.58 10.36 -12.17
C VAL A 36 -17.11 9.86 -10.81
N TYR A 37 -17.12 8.54 -10.60
CA TYR A 37 -16.64 7.95 -9.35
C TYR A 37 -15.14 8.20 -9.16
N LEU A 38 -14.31 7.97 -10.18
CA LEU A 38 -12.88 8.28 -10.13
C LEU A 38 -12.63 9.77 -9.91
N ALA A 39 -13.36 10.65 -10.61
CA ALA A 39 -13.24 12.09 -10.47
C ALA A 39 -13.63 12.57 -9.06
N ALA A 40 -14.58 11.91 -8.40
CA ALA A 40 -14.96 12.21 -7.03
C ALA A 40 -14.00 11.60 -5.98
N THR A 41 -13.43 10.43 -6.26
CA THR A 41 -12.58 9.70 -5.31
C THR A 41 -11.11 10.09 -5.37
N ILE A 42 -10.56 10.39 -6.55
CA ILE A 42 -9.15 10.81 -6.73
C ILE A 42 -8.81 12.06 -5.90
N PRO A 43 -9.67 13.11 -5.82
CA PRO A 43 -9.39 14.29 -5.00
C PRO A 43 -9.72 14.11 -3.51
N SER A 44 -10.30 12.98 -3.11
CA SER A 44 -10.74 12.77 -1.73
C SER A 44 -9.53 12.56 -0.81
N ASN A 45 -9.43 13.37 0.24
CA ASN A 45 -8.43 13.20 1.30
C ASN A 45 -8.80 12.10 2.31
N THR A 46 -9.93 11.42 2.12
CA THR A 46 -10.40 10.36 3.03
C THR A 46 -9.61 9.08 2.80
N ASN A 47 -8.63 8.85 3.67
CA ASN A 47 -7.64 7.80 3.52
C ASN A 47 -8.15 6.39 3.91
N LEU A 48 -9.12 5.86 3.16
CA LEU A 48 -9.72 4.52 3.40
C LEU A 48 -8.99 3.37 2.65
N GLY A 49 -7.85 3.65 2.02
CA GLY A 49 -7.12 2.68 1.20
C GLY A 49 -7.95 2.14 0.01
N VAL A 50 -7.57 1.01 -0.59
CA VAL A 50 -8.23 0.40 -1.79
C VAL A 50 -9.75 0.19 -1.62
N ARG A 51 -10.28 0.25 -0.39
CA ARG A 51 -11.69 0.01 -0.10
C ARG A 51 -12.61 1.03 -0.79
N HIS A 52 -12.16 2.27 -0.98
CA HIS A 52 -12.90 3.26 -1.76
C HIS A 52 -12.74 3.08 -3.28
N MET A 53 -11.89 2.17 -3.75
CA MET A 53 -11.81 1.80 -5.17
C MET A 53 -12.52 0.48 -5.46
N MET A 54 -12.82 -0.36 -4.46
CA MET A 54 -13.50 -1.63 -4.65
C MET A 54 -14.82 -1.52 -5.44
N PRO A 55 -15.67 -0.49 -5.26
CA PRO A 55 -16.90 -0.37 -6.03
C PRO A 55 -16.69 -0.23 -7.54
N ILE A 56 -15.52 0.25 -7.98
CA ILE A 56 -15.24 0.45 -9.42
C ILE A 56 -14.74 -0.82 -10.11
N VAL A 57 -14.19 -1.75 -9.34
CA VAL A 57 -13.56 -2.97 -9.86
C VAL A 57 -14.57 -3.83 -10.64
N PRO A 58 -15.81 -4.11 -10.13
CA PRO A 58 -16.83 -4.81 -10.90
C PRO A 58 -17.19 -4.11 -12.22
N LEU A 59 -17.28 -2.78 -12.22
CA LEU A 59 -17.62 -2.00 -13.43
C LEU A 59 -16.53 -2.12 -14.49
N LEU A 60 -15.26 -2.04 -14.07
CA LEU A 60 -14.12 -2.23 -14.97
C LEU A 60 -14.07 -3.67 -15.50
N TYR A 61 -14.40 -4.68 -14.69
CA TYR A 61 -14.51 -6.07 -15.17
C TYR A 61 -15.59 -6.24 -16.23
N ILE A 62 -16.76 -5.62 -16.06
CA ILE A 62 -17.84 -5.65 -17.05
C ILE A 62 -17.36 -5.02 -18.37
N LEU A 63 -16.76 -3.82 -18.32
CA LEU A 63 -16.24 -3.14 -19.51
C LEU A 63 -15.14 -3.96 -20.21
N THR A 64 -14.23 -4.55 -19.43
CA THR A 64 -13.16 -5.42 -19.96
C THR A 64 -13.74 -6.67 -20.61
N SER A 65 -14.75 -7.30 -19.99
CA SER A 65 -15.42 -8.49 -20.53
C SER A 65 -16.16 -8.21 -21.83
N ILE A 66 -16.80 -7.04 -21.95
CA ILE A 66 -17.44 -6.58 -23.19
C ILE A 66 -16.37 -6.40 -24.28
N GLY A 67 -15.28 -5.69 -23.99
CA GLY A 67 -14.20 -5.47 -24.94
C GLY A 67 -13.53 -6.77 -25.41
N VAL A 68 -13.30 -7.72 -24.50
CA VAL A 68 -12.77 -9.05 -24.85
C VAL A 68 -13.74 -9.84 -25.72
N LYS A 69 -15.03 -9.85 -25.39
CA LYS A 69 -16.07 -10.55 -26.18
C LYS A 69 -16.21 -9.98 -27.59
N GLU A 70 -16.11 -8.67 -27.73
CA GLU A 70 -16.23 -7.96 -29.01
C GLU A 70 -14.96 -8.08 -29.87
N SER A 71 -13.80 -8.27 -29.24
CA SER A 71 -12.54 -8.59 -29.92
C SER A 71 -12.48 -10.04 -30.43
N ARG A 72 -13.54 -10.51 -31.10
CA ARG A 72 -13.63 -11.87 -31.70
C ARG A 72 -12.47 -12.23 -32.64
N ARG A 73 -11.71 -11.23 -33.11
CA ARG A 73 -10.56 -11.40 -33.99
C ARG A 73 -9.25 -11.65 -33.24
N SER A 74 -9.19 -11.40 -31.93
CA SER A 74 -8.00 -11.57 -31.11
C SER A 74 -8.24 -12.64 -30.04
N LEU A 75 -8.07 -13.90 -30.43
CA LEU A 75 -8.03 -15.04 -29.48
C LEU A 75 -6.98 -14.88 -28.38
N TRP A 76 -6.05 -13.93 -28.55
CA TRP A 76 -4.88 -13.72 -27.72
C TRP A 76 -5.11 -12.65 -26.64
N ALA A 77 -6.13 -11.79 -26.80
CA ALA A 77 -6.37 -10.68 -25.86
C ALA A 77 -6.58 -11.13 -24.39
N PRO A 78 -7.35 -12.21 -24.09
CA PRO A 78 -7.46 -12.72 -22.72
C PRO A 78 -6.11 -13.21 -22.18
N TRP A 79 -5.34 -13.91 -23.02
CA TRP A 79 -4.04 -14.47 -22.64
C TRP A 79 -3.00 -13.38 -22.39
N VAL A 80 -3.00 -12.31 -23.18
CA VAL A 80 -2.15 -11.13 -22.94
C VAL A 80 -2.53 -10.47 -21.62
N LEU A 81 -3.83 -10.33 -21.33
CA LEU A 81 -4.27 -9.77 -20.05
C LEU A 81 -3.83 -10.64 -18.87
N ILE A 82 -4.00 -11.96 -18.97
CA ILE A 82 -3.55 -12.92 -17.97
C ILE A 82 -2.03 -12.86 -17.81
N ALA A 83 -1.28 -12.82 -18.91
CA ALA A 83 0.18 -12.75 -18.87
C ALA A 83 0.66 -11.45 -18.20
N VAL A 84 0.04 -10.31 -18.50
CA VAL A 84 0.35 -9.04 -17.82
C VAL A 84 0.06 -9.13 -16.32
N LEU A 85 -1.10 -9.66 -15.93
CA LEU A 85 -1.46 -9.85 -14.51
C LEU A 85 -0.53 -10.84 -13.80
N ALA A 86 -0.09 -11.90 -14.49
CA ALA A 86 0.83 -12.89 -13.96
C ALA A 86 2.24 -12.30 -13.78
N VAL A 87 2.74 -11.55 -14.78
CA VAL A 87 4.03 -10.84 -14.67
C VAL A 87 3.98 -9.82 -13.54
N GLU A 88 2.89 -9.05 -13.43
CA GLU A 88 2.68 -8.14 -12.29
C GLU A 88 2.71 -8.91 -10.96
N SER A 89 1.97 -10.01 -10.85
CA SER A 89 1.93 -10.82 -9.62
C SER A 89 3.27 -11.45 -9.25
N LEU A 90 4.04 -11.93 -10.23
CA LEU A 90 5.37 -12.48 -10.02
C LEU A 90 6.38 -11.40 -9.62
N MET A 91 6.31 -10.22 -10.23
CA MET A 91 7.14 -9.07 -9.84
C MET A 91 6.84 -8.57 -8.42
N LEU A 92 5.62 -8.82 -7.92
CA LEU A 92 5.21 -8.48 -6.55
C LEU A 92 5.59 -9.56 -5.53
N THR A 93 6.05 -10.74 -5.95
CA THR A 93 6.51 -11.79 -5.04
C THR A 93 7.92 -11.50 -4.52
N PRO A 94 8.25 -11.73 -3.23
CA PRO A 94 7.40 -12.29 -2.17
C PRO A 94 6.65 -11.22 -1.36
N ILE A 95 6.77 -9.94 -1.75
CA ILE A 95 6.25 -8.81 -1.01
C ILE A 95 4.85 -8.48 -1.54
N TRP A 96 3.89 -9.34 -1.21
CA TRP A 96 2.46 -9.15 -1.47
C TRP A 96 1.88 -8.04 -0.57
N MET A 97 2.59 -6.91 -0.42
CA MET A 97 1.95 -5.68 -0.01
C MET A 97 0.99 -5.28 -1.12
N SER A 98 -0.20 -4.81 -0.77
CA SER A 98 -1.19 -4.34 -1.75
C SER A 98 -0.47 -3.57 -2.86
N ALA A 99 -0.62 -4.00 -4.11
CA ALA A 99 0.08 -3.52 -5.30
C ALA A 99 -0.27 -2.07 -5.67
N THR A 100 -0.22 -1.17 -4.71
CA THR A 100 -0.78 0.17 -4.82
C THR A 100 0.26 1.23 -5.14
N ASN A 101 1.55 0.89 -5.22
CA ASN A 101 2.60 1.91 -5.23
C ASN A 101 3.85 1.68 -6.09
N MET A 102 3.88 0.82 -7.11
CA MET A 102 5.09 0.72 -7.95
C MET A 102 4.88 0.47 -9.42
N TRP A 103 4.93 1.55 -10.21
CA TRP A 103 5.16 1.40 -11.65
C TRP A 103 6.13 2.41 -12.26
N TRP A 104 6.50 3.57 -11.67
CA TRP A 104 7.67 4.33 -12.19
C TRP A 104 8.40 5.37 -11.31
N LEU A 105 8.12 5.62 -10.03
CA LEU A 105 8.62 6.85 -9.37
C LEU A 105 9.54 6.75 -8.16
N GLY A 106 9.68 5.62 -7.46
CA GLY A 106 10.45 5.59 -6.21
C GLY A 106 10.07 6.75 -5.28
N ASP A 107 11.05 7.52 -4.79
CA ASP A 107 10.83 8.71 -3.94
C ASP A 107 9.92 9.80 -4.52
N LYS A 108 9.76 9.83 -5.85
CA LYS A 108 8.92 10.80 -6.58
C LYS A 108 7.45 10.36 -6.68
N ASN A 109 7.05 9.24 -6.08
CA ASN A 109 5.70 8.72 -6.22
C ASN A 109 4.68 9.59 -5.47
N ILE A 110 3.93 10.41 -6.21
CA ILE A 110 2.88 11.29 -5.69
C ILE A 110 1.74 10.47 -5.05
N THR A 111 1.54 9.22 -5.47
CA THR A 111 0.49 8.33 -4.96
C THR A 111 0.93 7.50 -3.75
N LYS A 112 2.18 7.62 -3.29
CA LYS A 112 2.68 6.87 -2.12
C LYS A 112 1.85 7.10 -0.85
N HIS A 113 1.11 8.21 -0.81
CA HIS A 113 0.23 8.61 0.29
C HIS A 113 -1.26 8.36 0.01
N TRP A 114 -1.64 7.86 -1.17
CA TRP A 114 -3.05 7.78 -1.61
C TRP A 114 -3.77 6.51 -1.14
N PHE A 115 -3.02 5.47 -0.76
CA PHE A 115 -3.58 4.26 -0.17
C PHE A 115 -3.18 4.16 1.30
N GLY A 116 -4.17 4.33 2.16
CA GLY A 116 -3.99 4.37 3.61
C GLY A 116 -3.53 3.04 4.19
N ALA A 117 -2.64 3.20 5.18
CA ALA A 117 -2.34 2.34 6.31
C ALA A 117 -3.19 1.06 6.48
N GLY A 118 -4.51 1.21 6.54
CA GLY A 118 -5.45 0.15 6.93
C GLY A 118 -5.57 -1.05 5.99
N ASN A 119 -4.87 -1.08 4.86
CA ASN A 119 -4.76 -2.26 4.00
C ASN A 119 -3.33 -2.83 3.88
N LEU A 120 -2.33 -2.10 4.38
CA LEU A 120 -0.96 -2.63 4.46
C LEU A 120 -0.82 -3.59 5.65
N GLU A 121 -1.73 -3.50 6.62
CA GLU A 121 -1.50 -4.01 7.97
C GLU A 121 -2.60 -4.93 8.41
N PHE A 122 -2.34 -6.23 8.30
CA PHE A 122 -3.15 -7.26 8.92
C PHE A 122 -2.31 -8.04 9.92
N ARG A 123 -3.00 -8.67 10.87
CA ARG A 123 -2.44 -9.63 11.84
C ARG A 123 -1.50 -10.67 11.21
N GLN A 124 -1.68 -10.96 9.92
CA GLN A 124 -0.82 -11.84 9.13
C GLN A 124 0.64 -11.35 9.03
N ASN A 125 0.88 -10.04 8.97
CA ASN A 125 2.25 -9.51 8.89
C ASN A 125 3.02 -9.79 10.18
N PHE A 126 2.35 -9.81 11.33
CA PHE A 126 3.00 -10.17 12.59
C PHE A 126 3.35 -11.65 12.69
N ILE A 127 2.52 -12.54 12.11
CA ILE A 127 2.85 -13.97 11.99
C ILE A 127 4.09 -14.15 11.13
N GLU A 128 4.15 -13.46 9.97
CA GLU A 128 5.31 -13.52 9.09
C GLU A 128 6.55 -12.86 9.73
N LEU A 129 6.36 -11.79 10.49
CA LEU A 129 7.41 -11.12 11.23
C LEU A 129 8.03 -12.05 12.28
N GLU A 130 7.20 -12.68 13.12
CA GLU A 130 7.65 -13.69 14.09
C GLU A 130 8.44 -14.79 13.38
N ARG A 131 7.89 -15.36 12.29
CA ARG A 131 8.55 -16.42 11.53
C ARG A 131 9.94 -16.00 11.03
N GLN A 132 10.05 -14.79 10.48
CA GLN A 132 11.34 -14.28 9.98
C GLN A 132 12.32 -13.96 11.10
N LEU A 133 11.88 -13.40 12.22
CA LEU A 133 12.72 -13.12 13.39
C LEU A 133 13.23 -14.42 14.02
N SER A 134 12.35 -15.39 14.23
CA SER A 134 12.67 -16.72 14.76
C SER A 134 13.66 -17.46 13.86
N SER A 135 13.52 -17.37 12.53
CA SER A 135 14.48 -17.96 11.58
C SER A 135 15.90 -17.38 11.69
N ARG A 136 16.02 -16.17 12.24
CA ARG A 136 17.28 -15.45 12.45
C ARG A 136 17.77 -15.52 13.90
N GLY A 137 17.07 -16.24 14.77
CA GLY A 137 17.38 -16.31 16.20
C GLY A 137 17.17 -14.99 16.96
N ILE A 138 16.35 -14.07 16.42
CA ILE A 138 16.03 -12.79 17.06
C ILE A 138 14.75 -13.00 17.88
N ARG A 139 14.85 -12.89 19.22
CA ARG A 139 13.72 -13.04 20.14
C ARG A 139 13.31 -11.72 20.78
N HIS A 140 14.29 -11.02 21.35
CA HIS A 140 14.09 -9.72 21.98
C HIS A 140 14.19 -8.61 20.94
N ILE A 141 13.08 -7.91 20.69
CA ILE A 141 13.01 -6.87 19.67
C ILE A 141 12.16 -5.67 20.09
N GLY A 142 12.67 -4.47 19.82
CA GLY A 142 11.92 -3.23 19.96
C GLY A 142 11.07 -2.97 18.72
N VAL A 143 9.78 -2.70 18.90
CA VAL A 143 8.83 -2.42 17.82
C VAL A 143 8.43 -0.95 17.86
N LEU A 144 8.76 -0.20 16.81
CA LEU A 144 8.30 1.18 16.63
C LEU A 144 7.17 1.24 15.61
N TYR A 145 5.94 1.35 16.11
CA TYR A 145 4.74 1.33 15.28
C TYR A 145 3.64 2.25 15.86
N LEU A 146 3.27 3.28 15.09
CA LEU A 146 2.34 4.33 15.51
C LEU A 146 0.87 3.89 15.68
N ALA A 147 0.44 2.83 14.99
CA ALA A 147 -0.97 2.52 14.82
C ALA A 147 -1.41 1.24 15.55
N ILE A 148 -0.58 0.72 16.47
CA ILE A 148 -0.90 -0.52 17.19
C ILE A 148 -0.52 -0.45 18.67
N GLU A 149 -1.33 -1.15 19.46
CA GLU A 149 -1.12 -1.32 20.90
C GLU A 149 -0.10 -2.43 21.18
N ALA A 150 0.61 -2.30 22.30
CA ALA A 150 1.68 -3.23 22.69
C ALA A 150 1.17 -4.66 22.89
N GLU A 151 -0.02 -4.77 23.46
CA GLU A 151 -0.71 -6.03 23.78
C GLU A 151 -0.97 -6.84 22.50
N ILE A 152 -1.34 -6.17 21.41
CA ILE A 152 -1.57 -6.84 20.12
C ILE A 152 -0.26 -7.38 19.56
N VAL A 153 0.83 -6.59 19.63
CA VAL A 153 2.15 -7.05 19.17
C VAL A 153 2.61 -8.26 19.97
N GLN A 154 2.45 -8.23 21.29
CA GLN A 154 2.89 -9.29 22.20
C GLN A 154 2.10 -10.60 22.03
N VAL A 155 0.86 -10.56 21.54
CA VAL A 155 0.12 -11.77 21.16
C VAL A 155 0.84 -12.55 20.05
N TYR A 156 1.52 -11.86 19.13
CA TYR A 156 2.22 -12.49 18.01
C TYR A 156 3.71 -12.67 18.26
N ILE A 157 4.33 -11.74 18.98
CA ILE A 157 5.77 -11.73 19.29
C ILE A 157 5.92 -11.48 20.80
N PRO A 158 5.84 -12.53 21.63
CA PRO A 158 5.75 -12.38 23.10
C PRO A 158 6.90 -11.61 23.73
N ASP A 159 8.11 -11.76 23.17
CA ASP A 159 9.33 -11.12 23.67
C ASP A 159 9.57 -9.70 23.10
N ALA A 160 8.62 -9.16 22.34
CA ALA A 160 8.68 -7.81 21.80
C ALA A 160 8.23 -6.76 22.82
N TRP A 161 8.82 -5.56 22.72
CA TRP A 161 8.34 -4.38 23.45
C TRP A 161 8.08 -3.22 22.49
N MET A 162 7.09 -2.40 22.82
CA MET A 162 6.86 -1.15 22.09
C MET A 162 7.91 -0.12 22.47
N VAL A 163 8.49 0.51 21.45
CA VAL A 163 9.39 1.65 21.62
C VAL A 163 8.53 2.89 21.86
N THR A 164 8.73 3.54 23.00
CA THR A 164 8.01 4.76 23.40
C THR A 164 8.99 5.88 23.69
N ALA A 165 8.52 7.13 23.62
CA ALA A 165 9.35 8.32 23.87
C ALA A 165 9.96 8.37 25.29
N GLU A 166 9.35 7.67 26.24
CA GLU A 166 9.76 7.61 27.63
C GLU A 166 11.00 6.73 27.86
N LYS A 167 11.29 5.80 26.95
CA LYS A 167 12.39 4.84 27.09
C LYS A 167 13.55 5.21 26.18
N SER A 168 14.76 5.21 26.74
CA SER A 168 15.98 5.34 25.94
C SER A 168 16.12 4.17 24.96
N ILE A 169 16.58 4.47 23.73
CA ILE A 169 16.93 3.44 22.76
C ILE A 169 18.18 2.72 23.26
N LEU A 170 18.05 1.41 23.49
CA LEU A 170 19.13 0.56 23.97
C LEU A 170 19.81 -0.14 22.77
N PRO A 171 21.04 -0.62 22.92
CA PRO A 171 21.64 -1.51 21.93
C PRO A 171 20.78 -2.76 21.75
N GLY A 172 20.49 -3.15 20.52
CA GLY A 172 19.61 -4.29 20.24
C GLY A 172 18.99 -4.29 18.86
N TRP A 173 18.04 -5.20 18.67
CA TRP A 173 17.27 -5.32 17.44
C TRP A 173 16.00 -4.48 17.52
N TYR A 174 15.68 -3.84 16.40
CA TYR A 174 14.50 -3.00 16.25
C TYR A 174 13.81 -3.28 14.93
N VAL A 175 12.48 -3.26 14.94
CA VAL A 175 11.68 -3.20 13.72
C VAL A 175 10.86 -1.93 13.72
N VAL A 176 10.88 -1.26 12.58
CA VAL A 176 10.09 -0.05 12.35
C VAL A 176 9.06 -0.37 11.28
N ASN A 177 7.80 -0.13 11.58
CA ASN A 177 6.75 -0.31 10.59
C ASN A 177 6.85 0.79 9.51
N THR A 178 6.62 0.43 8.24
CA THR A 178 6.67 1.35 7.09
C THR A 178 5.79 2.60 7.25
N ILE A 179 4.67 2.49 7.96
CA ILE A 179 3.80 3.62 8.30
C ILE A 179 4.51 4.61 9.20
N THR A 180 5.23 4.14 10.23
CA THR A 180 6.01 5.04 11.08
C THR A 180 7.04 5.78 10.22
N GLU A 181 7.76 5.06 9.35
CA GLU A 181 8.77 5.66 8.47
C GLU A 181 8.18 6.73 7.53
N GLN A 182 6.94 6.53 7.07
CA GLN A 182 6.27 7.42 6.12
C GLN A 182 5.49 8.56 6.78
N LEU A 183 4.77 8.28 7.86
CA LEU A 183 3.87 9.24 8.49
C LEU A 183 4.62 10.22 9.39
N VAL A 184 5.66 9.82 10.11
CA VAL A 184 6.41 10.75 10.96
C VAL A 184 6.93 11.94 10.14
N PRO A 185 7.64 11.76 9.01
CA PRO A 185 8.08 12.88 8.18
C PRO A 185 6.94 13.60 7.46
N ALA A 186 5.84 12.91 7.15
CA ALA A 186 4.69 13.52 6.46
C ALA A 186 3.92 14.46 7.38
N PHE A 187 3.69 14.07 8.64
CA PHE A 187 3.03 14.88 9.64
C PHE A 187 3.80 16.18 9.94
N GLU A 188 5.14 16.11 10.03
CA GLU A 188 5.98 17.31 10.24
C GLU A 188 5.89 18.32 9.10
N LYS A 189 5.65 17.85 7.86
CA LYS A 189 5.59 18.69 6.65
C LYS A 189 4.16 19.08 6.27
N ALA A 190 3.16 18.51 6.93
CA ALA A 190 1.77 18.75 6.60
C ALA A 190 1.35 20.17 6.97
N ALA A 191 0.65 20.84 6.07
CA ALA A 191 0.06 22.14 6.35
C ALA A 191 -1.14 21.99 7.32
N PRO A 192 -1.41 22.96 8.21
CA PRO A 192 -2.51 22.88 9.19
C PRO A 192 -3.88 22.53 8.57
N GLU A 193 -4.16 23.07 7.40
CA GLU A 193 -5.40 22.88 6.64
C GLU A 193 -5.51 21.49 6.00
N SER A 194 -4.42 20.73 5.90
CA SER A 194 -4.39 19.42 5.24
C SER A 194 -4.70 18.25 6.17
N LEU A 195 -4.65 18.46 7.50
CA LEU A 195 -4.87 17.42 8.50
C LEU A 195 -5.92 17.87 9.52
N ASN A 196 -7.05 17.15 9.56
CA ASN A 196 -8.00 17.30 10.66
C ASN A 196 -7.34 16.81 11.96
N GLY A 197 -7.17 17.68 12.96
CA GLY A 197 -6.39 17.36 14.16
C GLY A 197 -4.88 17.52 13.99
N HIS A 198 -4.44 18.45 13.13
CA HIS A 198 -3.03 18.75 12.83
C HIS A 198 -2.11 18.79 14.06
N SER A 199 -2.52 19.46 15.15
CA SER A 199 -1.72 19.55 16.39
C SER A 199 -1.47 18.20 17.04
N ALA A 200 -2.45 17.28 17.01
CA ALA A 200 -2.30 15.93 17.53
C ALA A 200 -1.30 15.11 16.69
N TYR A 201 -1.38 15.21 15.35
CA TYR A 201 -0.44 14.52 14.46
C TYR A 201 0.98 15.07 14.57
N LEU A 202 1.13 16.39 14.73
CA LEU A 202 2.44 16.99 15.01
C LEU A 202 3.02 16.51 16.34
N ALA A 203 2.21 16.40 17.39
CA ALA A 203 2.66 15.86 18.67
C ALA A 203 3.10 14.39 18.55
N ILE A 204 2.36 13.57 17.79
CA ILE A 204 2.75 12.19 17.49
C ILE A 204 4.10 12.17 16.76
N ALA A 205 4.27 13.01 15.74
CA ALA A 205 5.51 13.08 14.98
C ALA A 205 6.69 13.53 15.85
N ALA A 206 6.52 14.59 16.63
CA ALA A 206 7.55 15.11 17.54
C ALA A 206 8.00 14.07 18.57
N ASN A 207 7.07 13.27 19.12
CA ASN A 207 7.39 12.22 20.08
C ASN A 207 8.13 11.02 19.45
N ASN A 208 7.87 10.73 18.17
CA ASN A 208 8.41 9.55 17.50
C ASN A 208 9.65 9.85 16.65
N ARG A 209 9.85 11.09 16.24
CA ARG A 209 10.97 11.50 15.38
C ARG A 209 12.34 11.19 15.98
N PRO A 210 12.63 11.51 17.25
CA PRO A 210 13.94 11.19 17.85
C PRO A 210 14.17 9.67 17.93
N LEU A 211 13.13 8.89 18.24
CA LEU A 211 13.20 7.43 18.32
C LEU A 211 13.53 6.84 16.94
N TRP A 212 12.81 7.29 15.91
CA TRP A 212 13.05 6.89 14.54
C TRP A 212 14.46 7.27 14.08
N ASP A 213 14.88 8.51 14.33
CA ASP A 213 16.22 9.00 13.99
C ASP A 213 17.33 8.22 14.71
N ALA A 214 17.11 7.78 15.95
CA ALA A 214 18.05 6.95 16.68
C ALA A 214 18.12 5.51 16.11
N ILE A 215 16.98 4.88 15.83
CA ILE A 215 16.94 3.52 15.29
C ILE A 215 17.55 3.44 13.89
N ARG A 216 17.23 4.38 13.00
CA ARG A 216 17.69 4.37 11.60
C ARG A 216 19.19 4.67 11.42
N LYS A 217 19.86 5.16 12.47
CA LYS A 217 21.34 5.26 12.51
C LYS A 217 22.00 3.90 12.74
N GLY A 218 21.25 2.91 13.24
CA GLY A 218 21.72 1.54 13.37
C GLY A 218 22.02 0.89 12.02
N ARG A 219 22.55 -0.32 12.07
CA ARG A 219 22.78 -1.12 10.87
C ARG A 219 21.45 -1.58 10.30
N ASP A 220 21.21 -1.25 9.04
CA ASP A 220 20.04 -1.64 8.24
C ASP A 220 20.18 -3.10 7.73
N TYR A 221 19.13 -3.91 7.91
CA TYR A 221 19.01 -5.30 7.42
C TYR A 221 17.86 -5.47 6.40
N GLY A 222 17.26 -4.39 5.94
CA GLY A 222 16.22 -4.34 4.93
C GLY A 222 14.82 -4.70 5.43
N TYR A 223 13.88 -4.69 4.49
CA TYR A 223 12.48 -5.00 4.75
C TYR A 223 12.25 -6.49 5.03
N ILE A 224 11.42 -6.76 6.03
CA ILE A 224 10.92 -8.07 6.43
C ILE A 224 9.42 -8.05 6.61
N ALA A 225 8.79 -9.23 6.47
CA ALA A 225 7.35 -9.41 6.64
C ALA A 225 6.48 -8.40 5.88
N GLY A 226 6.96 -7.94 4.73
CA GLY A 226 6.33 -6.92 3.89
C GLY A 226 6.44 -5.51 4.46
N THR A 227 5.95 -5.27 5.68
CA THR A 227 5.70 -3.91 6.20
C THR A 227 6.66 -3.46 7.30
N PHE A 228 7.71 -4.22 7.60
CA PHE A 228 8.64 -3.89 8.68
C PHE A 228 10.05 -3.75 8.14
N HIS A 229 10.79 -2.80 8.66
CA HIS A 229 12.19 -2.58 8.35
C HIS A 229 13.03 -2.96 9.56
N LEU A 230 14.00 -3.86 9.38
CA LEU A 230 14.81 -4.41 10.46
C LEU A 230 16.11 -3.61 10.63
N TYR A 231 16.36 -3.17 11.86
CA TYR A 231 17.57 -2.45 12.26
C TYR A 231 18.27 -3.13 13.44
N ARG A 232 19.58 -2.94 13.52
CA ARG A 232 20.38 -3.27 14.70
C ARG A 232 21.10 -2.02 15.21
N VAL A 233 20.73 -1.56 16.39
CA VAL A 233 21.41 -0.46 17.07
C VAL A 233 22.58 -1.04 17.87
N CYS A 234 23.78 -0.53 17.63
CA CYS A 234 24.99 -0.92 18.35
C CYS A 234 25.31 0.11 19.44
N VAL A 235 26.11 -0.30 20.42
CA VAL A 235 26.81 0.67 21.28
C VAL A 235 27.78 1.42 20.37
N GLU A 236 27.79 2.75 20.39
CA GLU A 236 28.91 3.50 19.82
C GLU A 236 30.14 3.13 20.66
N ASP A 237 31.08 2.39 20.07
CA ASP A 237 32.38 2.17 20.68
C ASP A 237 33.05 3.55 20.79
N GLY A 238 33.01 4.12 22.00
CA GLY A 238 33.60 5.42 22.33
C GLY A 238 35.12 5.42 22.29
#